data_AF-A0A960YPH0-F1
#
_entry.id   AF-A0A960YPH0-F1
#
_cell.length_a   1.000
_cell.length_b   1.000
_cell.length_c   1.000
_cell.angle_alpha   90.00
_cell.angle_beta   90.00
_cell.angle_gamma   90.00
#
_symmetry.space_group_name_H-M   'P 1'
#
loop_
_entity.id
_entity.type
_entity.pdbx_description
1 polymer ?
#
loop_
_entity_poly.entity_id
_entity_poly.type
_entity_poly.pdbx_seq_one_letter_code
_entity_poly.pdbx_strand_id
1 'polypeptide(L)'
;MSMDRQIKMIDIGARSMQEKLQMERDDALEVITRALAGELEERGTKVDVVFRSSKADQTVFLRGVVARVEQMLRKRAEFNEDMVRRGIQDIMQIWHESWSLQLDS
;
A
#
# COMPACT_ATOMS: atom_id res chain seq x y z
N MET A 1 -8.64 -16.70 -3.38
CA MET A 1 -7.49 -16.60 -2.45
C MET A 1 -6.56 -15.44 -2.77
N SER A 2 -5.86 -15.39 -3.92
CA SER A 2 -4.97 -14.24 -4.23
C SER A 2 -5.69 -12.92 -4.42
N MET A 3 -6.80 -12.96 -5.16
CA MET A 3 -7.60 -11.77 -5.45
C MET A 3 -8.18 -11.19 -4.16
N ASP A 4 -8.67 -12.04 -3.24
CA ASP A 4 -9.19 -11.62 -1.93
C ASP A 4 -8.12 -10.94 -1.07
N ARG A 5 -6.87 -11.44 -1.12
CA ARG A 5 -5.74 -10.84 -0.41
C ARG A 5 -5.36 -9.48 -0.97
N GLN A 6 -5.34 -9.37 -2.29
CA GLN A 6 -5.08 -8.10 -2.97
C GLN A 6 -6.15 -7.06 -2.65
N ILE A 7 -7.43 -7.45 -2.73
CA ILE A 7 -8.56 -6.58 -2.39
C ILE A 7 -8.49 -6.13 -0.94
N LYS A 8 -8.20 -7.05 0.00
CA LYS A 8 -8.05 -6.72 1.42
C LYS A 8 -6.93 -5.71 1.67
N MET A 9 -5.78 -5.88 1.01
CA MET A 9 -4.66 -4.96 1.13
C MET A 9 -5.00 -3.55 0.60
N ILE A 10 -5.71 -3.50 -0.53
CA ILE A 10 -6.19 -2.24 -1.12
C ILE A 10 -7.19 -1.56 -0.17
N ASP A 11 -8.19 -2.30 0.34
CA ASP A 11 -9.21 -1.74 1.23
C ASP A 11 -8.61 -1.22 2.54
N ILE A 12 -7.70 -1.98 3.15
CA ILE A 12 -7.04 -1.59 4.41
C ILE A 12 -6.20 -0.32 4.21
N GLY A 13 -5.39 -0.28 3.14
CA GLY A 13 -4.58 0.91 2.87
C GLY A 13 -5.47 2.13 2.57
N ALA A 14 -6.57 1.93 1.84
CA ALA A 14 -7.46 3.02 1.46
C ALA A 14 -8.13 3.62 2.69
N ARG A 15 -8.60 2.78 3.62
CA ARG A 15 -9.14 3.24 4.91
C ARG A 15 -8.11 4.05 5.71
N SER A 16 -6.87 3.60 5.76
CA SER A 16 -5.79 4.37 6.41
C SER A 16 -5.62 5.75 5.78
N MET A 17 -5.66 5.84 4.44
CA MET A 17 -5.60 7.13 3.74
C MET A 17 -6.83 8.00 4.04
N GLN A 18 -8.02 7.43 4.14
CA GLN A 18 -9.22 8.19 4.54
C GLN A 18 -9.05 8.78 5.95
N GLU A 19 -8.63 7.96 6.92
CA GLU A 19 -8.50 8.37 8.32
C GLU A 19 -7.39 9.39 8.55
N LYS A 20 -6.27 9.26 7.83
CA LYS A 20 -5.03 10.00 8.12
C LYS A 20 -4.77 11.17 7.19
N LEU A 21 -5.24 11.05 5.96
CA LEU A 21 -5.09 12.07 4.93
C LEU A 21 -6.42 12.75 4.60
N GLN A 22 -7.52 12.38 5.27
CA GLN A 22 -8.87 12.90 4.98
C GLN A 22 -9.23 12.76 3.50
N MET A 23 -8.74 11.68 2.87
CA MET A 23 -9.02 11.41 1.47
C MET A 23 -10.40 10.83 1.28
N GLU A 24 -11.04 11.22 0.19
CA GLU A 24 -12.21 10.52 -0.30
C GLU A 24 -11.87 9.07 -0.62
N ARG A 25 -12.84 8.18 -0.37
CA ARG A 25 -12.62 6.73 -0.47
C ARG A 25 -12.16 6.31 -1.86
N ASP A 26 -12.82 6.83 -2.88
CA ASP A 26 -12.56 6.46 -4.28
C ASP A 26 -11.18 6.93 -4.72
N ASP A 27 -10.79 8.14 -4.31
CA ASP A 27 -9.45 8.68 -4.52
C ASP A 27 -8.37 7.83 -3.84
N ALA A 28 -8.59 7.43 -2.58
CA ALA A 28 -7.67 6.57 -1.84
C ALA A 28 -7.54 5.19 -2.52
N LEU A 29 -8.65 4.60 -2.95
CA LEU A 29 -8.67 3.33 -3.68
C LEU A 29 -7.91 3.44 -5.00
N GLU A 30 -8.10 4.52 -5.75
CA GLU A 30 -7.39 4.76 -7.01
C GLU A 30 -5.88 4.86 -6.77
N VAL A 31 -5.44 5.66 -5.79
CA VAL A 31 -4.01 5.84 -5.50
C VAL A 31 -3.34 4.52 -5.15
N ILE A 32 -3.92 3.75 -4.23
CA ILE A 32 -3.32 2.48 -3.80
C ILE A 32 -3.34 1.45 -4.92
N THR A 33 -4.44 1.36 -5.66
CA THR A 33 -4.55 0.40 -6.77
C THR A 33 -3.49 0.69 -7.82
N ARG A 34 -3.29 1.97 -8.18
CA ARG A 34 -2.25 2.38 -9.14
C ARG A 34 -0.84 2.17 -8.61
N ALA A 35 -0.58 2.50 -7.35
CA ALA A 35 0.73 2.28 -6.73
C ALA A 35 1.09 0.79 -6.71
N LEU A 36 0.13 -0.05 -6.33
CA LEU A 36 0.29 -1.50 -6.31
C LEU A 36 0.51 -2.08 -7.71
N ALA A 37 -0.34 -1.71 -8.66
CA ALA A 37 -0.22 -2.17 -10.04
C ALA A 37 1.13 -1.78 -10.65
N GLY A 38 1.55 -0.53 -10.44
CA GLY A 38 2.84 -0.03 -10.93
C GLY A 38 4.04 -0.77 -10.33
N GLU A 39 3.99 -1.12 -9.04
CA GLU A 39 5.06 -1.90 -8.40
C GLU A 39 5.13 -3.35 -8.91
N LEU A 40 3.97 -3.96 -9.15
CA LEU A 40 3.88 -5.30 -9.74
C LEU A 40 4.43 -5.32 -11.17
N GLU A 41 4.08 -4.31 -11.96
CA GLU A 41 4.54 -4.13 -13.34
C GLU A 41 6.05 -3.90 -13.42
N GLU A 42 6.60 -2.98 -12.62
CA GLU A 42 8.04 -2.68 -12.61
C GLU A 42 8.88 -3.91 -12.26
N ARG A 43 8.41 -4.73 -11.32
CA ARG A 43 9.09 -5.95 -10.91
C ARG A 43 8.84 -7.15 -11.82
N GLY A 44 7.93 -7.03 -12.80
CA GLY A 44 7.50 -8.13 -13.64
C GLY A 44 6.94 -9.31 -12.83
N THR A 45 6.20 -9.03 -11.75
CA THR A 45 5.71 -10.05 -10.81
C THR A 45 4.19 -10.01 -10.61
N LYS A 46 3.66 -11.00 -9.89
CA LYS A 46 2.24 -11.08 -9.51
C LYS A 46 2.12 -11.04 -8.00
N VAL A 47 1.03 -10.47 -7.50
CA VAL A 47 0.77 -10.35 -6.05
C VAL A 47 0.86 -11.71 -5.35
N ASP A 48 0.39 -12.77 -6.01
CA ASP A 48 0.46 -14.17 -5.58
C ASP A 48 1.89 -14.66 -5.30
N VAL A 49 2.84 -14.23 -6.12
CA VAL A 49 4.26 -14.59 -6.02
C VAL A 49 4.87 -13.83 -4.85
N VAL A 50 4.55 -12.54 -4.72
CA VAL A 50 5.00 -11.71 -3.60
C VAL A 50 4.52 -12.31 -2.27
N PHE A 51 3.25 -12.73 -2.16
CA PHE A 51 2.73 -13.33 -0.93
C PHE A 51 3.40 -14.65 -0.53
N ARG A 52 4.06 -15.35 -1.46
CA ARG A 52 4.80 -16.59 -1.19
C ARG A 52 6.31 -16.36 -1.04
N SER A 53 6.78 -15.14 -1.26
CA SER A 53 8.18 -14.75 -1.13
C SER A 53 8.60 -14.60 0.33
N SER A 54 9.90 -14.43 0.56
CA SER A 54 10.43 -14.25 1.92
C SER A 54 9.89 -12.97 2.57
N LYS A 55 9.85 -12.92 3.92
CA LYS A 55 9.46 -11.68 4.64
C LYS A 55 10.30 -10.46 4.21
N ALA A 56 11.57 -10.68 3.84
CA ALA A 56 12.43 -9.61 3.34
C ALA A 56 11.95 -9.09 1.98
N ASP A 57 11.65 -9.97 1.03
CA ASP A 57 11.15 -9.60 -0.30
C ASP A 57 9.78 -8.91 -0.22
N GLN A 58 8.91 -9.43 0.65
CA GLN A 58 7.63 -8.85 0.99
C GLN A 58 7.78 -7.41 1.51
N THR A 59 8.70 -7.19 2.45
CA THR A 59 9.01 -5.86 3.01
C THR A 59 9.53 -4.91 1.92
N VAL A 60 10.43 -5.38 1.07
CA VAL A 60 11.00 -4.59 -0.03
C VAL A 60 9.93 -4.23 -1.05
N PHE A 61 8.99 -5.12 -1.33
CA PHE A 61 7.83 -4.85 -2.18
C PHE A 61 6.93 -3.76 -1.57
N LEU A 62 6.53 -3.91 -0.30
CA LEU A 62 5.68 -2.94 0.38
C LEU A 62 6.32 -1.54 0.41
N ARG A 63 7.64 -1.45 0.65
CA ARG A 63 8.38 -0.18 0.56
C ARG A 63 8.25 0.48 -0.81
N GLY A 64 8.30 -0.29 -1.88
CA GLY A 64 8.12 0.22 -3.25
C GLY A 64 6.71 0.75 -3.49
N VAL A 65 5.68 -0.01 -3.09
CA VAL A 65 4.28 0.44 -3.16
C VAL A 65 4.09 1.74 -2.38
N VAL A 66 4.60 1.81 -1.16
CA VAL A 66 4.52 3.00 -0.31
C VAL A 66 5.23 4.21 -0.94
N ALA A 67 6.43 4.02 -1.50
CA ALA A 67 7.15 5.09 -2.19
C ALA A 67 6.36 5.64 -3.39
N ARG A 68 5.64 4.77 -4.10
CA ARG A 68 4.74 5.17 -5.21
C ARG A 68 3.54 5.97 -4.70
N VAL A 69 2.91 5.54 -3.61
CA VAL A 69 1.85 6.33 -2.95
C VAL A 69 2.36 7.71 -2.56
N GLU A 70 3.56 7.79 -1.95
CA GLU A 70 4.18 9.06 -1.55
C GLU A 70 4.39 9.99 -2.75
N GLN A 71 4.94 9.46 -3.85
CA GLN A 71 5.13 10.21 -5.09
C GLN A 71 3.81 10.71 -5.70
N MET A 72 2.73 9.93 -5.61
CA MET A 72 1.42 10.33 -6.10
C MET A 72 0.79 11.43 -5.23
N LEU A 73 0.92 11.31 -3.90
CA LEU A 73 0.40 12.30 -2.96
C LEU A 73 1.16 13.63 -3.03
N ARG A 74 2.49 13.61 -3.20
CA ARG A 74 3.30 14.83 -3.35
C ARG A 74 2.97 15.66 -4.60
N LYS A 75 2.32 15.07 -5.61
CA LYS A 75 1.88 15.78 -6.82
C LYS A 75 0.57 16.52 -6.65
N ARG A 76 -0.15 16.27 -5.56
CA ARG A 76 -1.45 16.83 -5.24
C ARG A 76 -1.27 18.04 -4.32
N ALA A 77 -1.83 19.19 -4.71
CA ALA A 77 -1.59 20.47 -4.03
C ALA A 77 -2.21 20.53 -2.62
N GLU A 78 -3.21 19.70 -2.37
CA GLU A 78 -3.92 19.59 -1.10
C GLU A 78 -3.11 18.90 0.00
N PHE A 79 -2.01 18.19 -0.33
CA PHE A 79 -1.17 17.52 0.65
C PHE A 79 0.12 18.26 0.96
N ASN A 80 0.35 18.59 2.24
CA ASN A 80 1.65 19.04 2.71
C ASN A 80 2.58 17.85 3.07
N GLU A 81 3.89 18.11 3.10
CA GLU A 81 4.91 17.07 3.28
C GLU A 81 4.76 16.28 4.58
N ASP A 82 4.41 16.94 5.68
CA ASP A 82 4.22 16.28 6.99
C ASP A 82 3.02 15.34 6.99
N MET A 83 1.92 15.76 6.36
CA MET A 83 0.72 14.95 6.22
C MET A 83 1.00 13.72 5.36
N VAL A 84 1.70 13.89 4.22
CA VAL A 84 2.13 12.76 3.38
C VAL A 84 3.01 11.81 4.20
N ARG A 85 4.03 12.31 4.89
CA ARG A 85 4.95 11.48 5.68
C ARG A 85 4.20 10.65 6.73
N ARG A 86 3.25 11.24 7.47
CA ARG A 86 2.45 10.52 8.48
C ARG A 86 1.57 9.45 7.85
N GLY A 87 0.83 9.78 6.79
CA GLY A 87 -0.04 8.81 6.12
C GLY A 87 0.74 7.62 5.56
N ILE A 88 1.91 7.87 4.99
CA ILE A 88 2.80 6.83 4.45
C ILE A 88 3.33 5.91 5.55
N GLN A 89 3.73 6.44 6.71
CA GLN A 89 4.16 5.63 7.85
C GLN A 89 3.04 4.71 8.34
N ASP A 90 1.82 5.22 8.45
CA ASP A 90 0.67 4.44 8.92
C ASP A 90 0.29 3.34 7.92
N ILE A 91 0.27 3.64 6.61
CA ILE A 91 0.02 2.63 5.56
C ILE A 91 1.06 1.50 5.63
N MET A 92 2.33 1.87 5.77
CA MET A 92 3.43 0.90 5.84
C MET A 92 3.31 0.00 7.07
N GLN A 93 3.01 0.58 8.23
CA GLN A 93 2.80 -0.16 9.47
C GLN A 93 1.64 -1.14 9.33
N ILE A 94 0.49 -0.67 8.87
CA ILE A 94 -0.73 -1.48 8.75
C ILE A 94 -0.52 -2.63 7.75
N TRP A 95 0.15 -2.40 6.63
CA TRP A 95 0.47 -3.49 5.69
C TRP A 95 1.44 -4.50 6.28
N HIS A 96 2.45 -4.05 7.02
CA HIS A 96 3.35 -4.95 7.75
C HIS A 96 2.61 -5.81 8.78
N GLU A 97 1.73 -5.22 9.57
CA GLU A 97 0.93 -5.92 10.57
C GLU A 97 -0.06 -6.90 9.92
N SER A 98 -0.71 -6.49 8.84
CA SER A 98 -1.62 -7.36 8.09
C SER A 98 -0.93 -8.57 7.45
N TRP A 99 0.37 -8.47 7.16
CA TRP A 99 1.16 -9.58 6.60
C TRP A 99 1.81 -10.44 7.69
N SER A 100 2.11 -9.87 8.87
CA SER A 100 2.67 -10.61 10.01
C SER A 100 1.62 -11.45 10.73
N LEU A 101 0.41 -10.94 10.92
CA LEU A 101 -0.71 -11.61 11.60
C LEU A 101 -1.23 -12.86 10.90
N GLN A 102 -0.76 -13.16 9.68
CA GLN A 102 -1.29 -14.26 8.85
C GLN A 102 -0.26 -15.36 8.55
N LEU A 103 0.91 -15.35 9.21
CA LEU A 103 1.87 -16.46 9.17
C LEU A 103 1.75 -17.42 10.36
N ASP A 104 0.97 -17.04 11.38
CA ASP A 104 0.77 -17.81 12.60
C ASP A 104 -0.62 -18.48 12.67
N SER A 105 -1.40 -18.48 11.58
CA SER A 105 -2.74 -19.07 11.47
C SER A 105 -2.82 -20.17 10.41
#